data_AF-A0A5J4TYW8-F1
#
_entry.id   AF-A0A5J4TYW8-F1
#
_cell.length_a   1.000
_cell.length_b   1.000
_cell.length_c   1.000
_cell.angle_alpha   90.00
_cell.angle_beta   90.00
_cell.angle_gamma   90.00
#
_symmetry.space_group_name_H-M   'P 1'
#
loop_
_entity.id
_entity.type
_entity.pdbx_description
1 polymer ?
#
loop_
_entity_poly.entity_id
_entity_poly.type
_entity_poly.pdbx_seq_one_letter_code
_entity_poly.pdbx_strand_id
1 'polypeptide(L)'
;MEEMPGNSNPLKNIKKRNEIEPIILVPGLAGSHIDFKYKHSPTQDLTQLWIDALRLITEPSQFIHDVQPKYIIKNDTYESADHIEAIVTDFGGIKGIDVLDKNFPDIANGPFSGASVAFFYLATPRRWVIPTLSPEQANQLVSSMGGVYWMLNSQNIFDPDMPVAKIVKRKDNSTDEELLEIISVKNLSWAFSSTNRPSQLAATQNIEKQINEMPNPCVPTFIMYGSGIDTSKEAKYFEEEEENNEEIYV
;
A
#
# COMPACT_ATOMS: atom_id res chain seq x y z
N MET A 1 47.99 22.88 5.24
CA MET A 1 46.88 22.39 4.41
C MET A 1 47.26 21.00 3.98
N GLU A 2 46.75 19.98 4.67
CA GLU A 2 46.88 18.60 4.22
C GLU A 2 45.88 18.37 3.09
N GLU A 3 46.37 17.97 1.92
CA GLU A 3 45.54 17.56 0.79
C GLU A 3 44.73 16.32 1.22
N MET A 4 43.41 16.43 1.20
CA MET A 4 42.56 15.26 1.43
C MET A 4 42.83 14.23 0.31
N PRO A 5 43.00 12.94 0.65
CA PRO A 5 43.27 11.90 -0.33
C PRO A 5 42.16 11.86 -1.38
N GLY A 6 42.57 11.93 -2.65
CA GLY A 6 41.69 11.94 -3.80
C GLY A 6 40.69 10.80 -3.74
N ASN A 7 39.41 11.15 -3.67
CA ASN A 7 38.28 10.25 -3.67
C ASN A 7 38.25 9.52 -5.03
N SER A 8 38.95 8.38 -5.13
CA SER A 8 38.98 7.54 -6.32
C SER A 8 37.59 6.96 -6.51
N ASN A 9 36.81 7.58 -7.41
CA ASN A 9 35.46 7.16 -7.72
C ASN A 9 35.48 5.64 -8.08
N PRO A 10 34.95 4.76 -7.22
CA PRO A 10 35.13 3.31 -7.34
C PRO A 10 34.51 2.74 -8.63
N LEU A 11 33.68 3.54 -9.31
CA LEU A 11 33.06 3.21 -10.59
C LEU A 11 34.05 3.19 -11.77
N LYS A 12 35.25 3.78 -11.67
CA LYS A 12 36.20 3.86 -12.81
C LYS A 12 36.80 2.50 -13.24
N ASN A 13 36.71 1.47 -12.40
CA ASN A 13 37.35 0.17 -12.67
C ASN A 13 36.38 -0.98 -12.95
N ILE A 14 35.08 -0.71 -13.11
CA ILE A 14 34.11 -1.74 -13.49
C ILE A 14 34.25 -2.02 -15.00
N LYS A 15 35.01 -3.06 -15.37
CA LYS A 15 35.03 -3.55 -16.75
C LYS A 15 33.61 -3.97 -17.14
N LYS A 16 33.06 -3.32 -18.17
CA LYS A 16 31.76 -3.70 -18.75
C LYS A 16 31.82 -5.17 -19.14
N ARG A 17 31.02 -6.01 -18.48
CA ARG A 17 30.83 -7.40 -18.90
C ARG A 17 29.93 -7.37 -20.12
N ASN A 18 30.49 -7.63 -21.30
CA ASN A 18 29.71 -7.69 -22.55
C ASN A 18 29.01 -9.04 -22.74
N GLU A 19 29.22 -9.99 -21.83
CA GLU A 19 28.71 -11.36 -21.91
C GLU A 19 27.32 -11.54 -21.26
N ILE A 20 26.85 -10.54 -20.50
CA ILE A 20 25.60 -10.64 -19.73
C ILE A 20 24.78 -9.38 -20.01
N GLU A 21 23.49 -9.56 -20.32
CA GLU A 21 22.54 -8.46 -20.41
C GLU A 21 22.25 -7.93 -18.99
N PRO A 22 22.36 -6.61 -18.74
CA PRO A 22 22.10 -6.05 -17.42
C PRO A 22 20.64 -6.25 -17.04
N ILE A 23 20.41 -6.72 -15.81
CA ILE A 23 19.08 -6.90 -15.25
C ILE A 23 18.83 -5.80 -14.23
N ILE A 24 17.68 -5.12 -14.33
CA ILE A 24 17.18 -4.18 -13.34
C ILE A 24 16.00 -4.85 -12.63
N LEU A 25 16.06 -4.90 -11.30
CA LEU A 25 14.98 -5.41 -10.47
C LEU A 25 14.17 -4.23 -9.94
N VAL A 26 12.85 -4.29 -10.13
CA VAL A 26 11.91 -3.30 -9.58
C VAL A 26 10.95 -4.08 -8.67
N PRO A 27 11.04 -3.90 -7.34
CA PRO A 27 10.17 -4.60 -6.41
C PRO A 27 8.73 -4.07 -6.49
N GLY A 28 7.77 -4.92 -6.10
CA GLY A 28 6.37 -4.51 -5.95
C GLY A 28 6.14 -3.63 -4.71
N LEU A 29 4.87 -3.28 -4.44
CA LEU A 29 4.52 -2.53 -3.23
C LEU A 29 5.09 -3.21 -1.99
N ALA A 30 5.67 -2.41 -1.10
CA ALA A 30 6.30 -2.86 0.13
C ALA A 30 7.52 -3.80 -0.06
N GLY A 31 7.91 -4.13 -1.29
CA GLY A 31 9.01 -5.07 -1.59
C GLY A 31 10.41 -4.48 -1.48
N SER A 32 10.56 -3.28 -0.90
CA SER A 32 11.86 -2.65 -0.68
C SER A 32 11.96 -2.01 0.70
N HIS A 33 13.19 -1.97 1.21
CA HIS A 33 13.55 -1.17 2.38
C HIS A 33 13.32 0.31 2.16
N ILE A 34 12.84 0.93 3.23
CA ILE A 34 12.80 2.37 3.36
C ILE A 34 13.43 2.66 4.71
N ASP A 35 14.39 3.58 4.73
CA ASP A 35 14.95 4.14 5.94
C ASP A 35 14.35 5.52 6.19
N PHE A 36 14.53 6.04 7.41
CA PHE A 36 14.19 7.41 7.74
C PHE A 36 15.19 8.03 8.71
N LYS A 37 15.13 9.36 8.79
CA LYS A 37 15.71 10.16 9.88
C LYS A 37 14.70 11.22 10.31
N TYR A 38 14.77 11.64 11.58
CA TYR A 38 13.94 12.75 12.03
C TYR A 38 14.45 14.08 11.47
N LYS A 39 13.53 14.89 10.92
CA LYS A 39 13.86 16.20 10.32
C LYS A 39 14.52 17.16 11.31
N HIS A 40 14.20 17.06 12.60
CA HIS A 40 14.78 17.86 13.67
C HIS A 40 16.12 17.31 14.20
N SER A 41 16.60 16.19 13.67
CA SER A 41 17.85 15.54 14.10
C SER A 41 18.66 15.06 12.89
N PRO A 42 19.17 15.98 12.05
CA PRO A 42 19.80 15.64 10.77
C PRO A 42 21.12 14.86 10.93
N THR A 43 21.71 14.85 12.13
CA THR A 43 22.94 14.10 12.46
C THR A 43 22.68 12.68 12.94
N GLN A 44 21.41 12.28 13.08
CA GLN A 44 21.06 10.93 13.50
C GLN A 44 21.31 9.93 12.36
N ASP A 45 21.76 8.73 12.72
CA ASP A 45 21.88 7.62 11.78
C ASP A 45 20.50 7.24 11.19
N LEU A 46 20.53 6.78 9.94
CA LEU A 46 19.35 6.24 9.29
C LEU A 46 18.82 5.04 10.09
N THR A 47 17.52 5.05 10.32
CA THR A 47 16.79 3.97 11.00
C THR A 47 15.82 3.34 10.02
N GLN A 48 15.59 2.04 10.13
CA GLN A 48 14.66 1.34 9.24
C GLN A 48 13.22 1.84 9.48
N LEU A 49 12.56 2.28 8.41
CA LEU A 49 11.15 2.65 8.39
C LEU A 49 10.28 1.46 7.97
N TRP A 50 10.67 0.77 6.89
CA TRP A 50 9.90 -0.31 6.28
C TRP A 50 10.73 -1.56 5.94
N ILE A 51 10.29 -2.79 6.25
CA ILE A 51 9.37 -3.11 7.35
C ILE A 51 10.21 -3.30 8.61
N ASP A 52 9.84 -2.62 9.70
CA ASP A 52 10.41 -2.85 11.03
C ASP A 52 9.36 -3.57 11.87
N ALA A 53 9.34 -4.89 11.76
CA ALA A 53 8.36 -5.74 12.43
C ALA A 53 8.52 -5.69 13.96
N LEU A 54 9.72 -5.41 14.48
CA LEU A 54 9.90 -5.21 15.92
C LEU A 54 9.15 -3.97 16.39
N ARG A 55 9.36 -2.82 15.74
CA ARG A 55 8.61 -1.58 16.04
C ARG A 55 7.11 -1.75 15.83
N LEU A 56 6.72 -2.53 14.83
CA LEU A 56 5.32 -2.84 14.57
C LEU A 56 4.66 -3.68 15.67
N ILE A 57 5.44 -4.50 16.38
CA ILE A 57 4.98 -5.30 17.53
C ILE A 57 5.00 -4.48 18.81
N THR A 58 6.09 -3.74 19.07
CA THR A 58 6.32 -3.07 20.36
C THR A 58 5.71 -1.67 20.42
N GLU A 59 5.60 -0.98 19.29
CA GLU A 59 5.21 0.43 19.19
C GLU A 59 4.30 0.70 17.96
N PRO A 60 3.22 -0.07 17.74
CA PRO A 60 2.44 -0.02 16.50
C PRO A 60 1.91 1.37 16.17
N SER A 61 1.46 2.13 17.17
CA SER A 61 0.97 3.50 16.95
C SER A 61 2.06 4.45 16.46
N GLN A 62 3.27 4.36 17.03
CA GLN A 62 4.41 5.18 16.58
C GLN A 62 4.89 4.75 15.20
N PHE A 63 4.93 3.44 14.93
CA PHE A 63 5.25 2.92 13.60
C PHE A 63 4.28 3.46 12.54
N ILE A 64 2.97 3.38 12.78
CA ILE A 64 1.97 3.88 11.84
C ILE A 64 2.11 5.38 11.64
N HIS A 65 2.28 6.14 12.73
CA HIS A 65 2.50 7.59 12.67
C HIS A 65 3.72 7.97 11.82
N ASP A 66 4.81 7.17 11.86
CA ASP A 66 6.01 7.42 11.07
C ASP A 66 5.83 6.99 9.60
N VAL A 67 5.21 5.84 9.36
CA VAL A 67 5.07 5.26 8.01
C VAL A 67 3.99 5.94 7.17
N GLN A 68 2.99 6.55 7.80
CA GLN A 68 1.82 7.15 7.13
C GLN A 68 2.20 8.39 6.31
N PRO A 69 2.30 8.31 4.95
CA PRO A 69 2.47 9.50 4.16
C PRO A 69 1.19 10.34 4.18
N LYS A 70 1.36 11.62 3.92
CA LYS A 70 0.28 12.60 3.83
C LYS A 70 -0.02 12.87 2.37
N TYR A 71 -1.25 12.59 1.95
CA TYR A 71 -1.72 12.97 0.62
C TYR A 71 -2.21 14.41 0.62
N ILE A 72 -1.61 15.23 -0.25
CA ILE A 72 -1.89 16.66 -0.37
C ILE A 72 -2.79 16.87 -1.60
N ILE A 73 -4.10 17.01 -1.37
CA ILE A 73 -5.10 17.12 -2.45
C ILE A 73 -4.81 18.30 -3.40
N LYS A 74 -4.28 19.41 -2.87
CA LYS A 74 -4.07 20.66 -3.62
C LYS A 74 -3.13 20.51 -4.81
N ASN A 75 -2.07 19.71 -4.66
CA ASN A 75 -1.03 19.50 -5.68
C ASN A 75 -0.94 18.03 -6.11
N ASP A 76 -1.80 17.17 -5.56
CA ASP A 76 -1.90 15.76 -5.92
C ASP A 76 -0.60 14.98 -5.68
N THR A 77 0.03 15.22 -4.52
CA THR A 77 1.30 14.59 -4.14
C THR A 77 1.21 13.87 -2.80
N TYR A 78 2.09 12.90 -2.61
CA TYR A 78 2.36 12.30 -1.30
C TYR A 78 3.61 12.90 -0.70
N GLU A 79 3.56 13.20 0.59
CA GLU A 79 4.70 13.66 1.40
C GLU A 79 4.93 12.67 2.55
N SER A 80 6.19 12.54 3.01
CA SER A 80 6.47 11.81 4.25
C SER A 80 5.81 12.51 5.44
N ALA A 81 5.68 11.81 6.57
CA ALA A 81 5.16 12.43 7.79
C ALA A 81 5.99 13.67 8.18
N ASP A 82 5.34 14.64 8.84
CA ASP A 82 5.85 15.99 9.04
C ASP A 82 7.20 16.01 9.79
N HIS A 83 7.46 14.99 10.62
CA HIS A 83 8.63 14.86 11.48
C HIS A 83 9.75 13.98 10.92
N ILE A 84 9.54 13.25 9.80
CA ILE A 84 10.56 12.38 9.20
C ILE A 84 10.88 12.72 7.75
N GLU A 85 12.09 12.36 7.33
CA GLU A 85 12.51 12.26 5.93
C GLU A 85 12.71 10.79 5.60
N ALA A 86 11.89 10.25 4.69
CA ALA A 86 11.97 8.87 4.22
C ALA A 86 12.93 8.76 3.03
N ILE A 87 13.77 7.74 3.02
CA ILE A 87 14.88 7.56 2.08
C ILE A 87 14.88 6.10 1.58
N VAL A 88 15.05 5.93 0.27
CA VAL A 88 15.19 4.58 -0.31
C VAL A 88 16.56 4.01 0.06
N THR A 89 16.56 2.83 0.67
CA THR A 89 17.78 2.13 1.06
C THR A 89 18.41 1.45 -0.15
N ASP A 90 19.74 1.58 -0.29
CA ASP A 90 20.54 0.83 -1.27
C ASP A 90 20.05 0.95 -2.73
N PHE A 91 19.71 2.16 -3.20
CA PHE A 91 19.28 2.38 -4.58
C PHE A 91 20.33 1.90 -5.60
N GLY A 92 19.94 0.96 -6.45
CA GLY A 92 20.83 0.31 -7.43
C GLY A 92 21.61 -0.88 -6.89
N GLY A 93 21.50 -1.18 -5.59
CA GLY A 93 21.97 -2.41 -4.98
C GLY A 93 20.85 -3.43 -4.76
N ILE A 94 21.21 -4.56 -4.15
CA ILE A 94 20.28 -5.66 -3.88
C ILE A 94 19.87 -5.74 -2.41
N LYS A 95 20.59 -5.06 -1.50
CA LYS A 95 20.34 -5.12 -0.06
C LYS A 95 19.04 -4.44 0.34
N GLY A 96 18.55 -3.53 -0.50
CA GLY A 96 17.25 -2.90 -0.31
C GLY A 96 16.08 -3.82 -0.62
N ILE A 97 16.30 -4.99 -1.24
CA ILE A 97 15.22 -5.90 -1.69
C ILE A 97 15.46 -7.38 -1.35
N ASP A 98 16.64 -7.75 -0.85
CA ASP A 98 17.00 -9.14 -0.56
C ASP A 98 16.37 -9.68 0.73
N VAL A 99 16.36 -8.87 1.79
CA VAL A 99 15.87 -9.23 3.13
C VAL A 99 15.08 -8.06 3.70
N LEU A 100 13.75 -8.10 3.65
CA LEU A 100 12.89 -6.97 4.04
C LEU A 100 12.95 -6.56 5.52
N ASP A 101 13.23 -7.51 6.42
CA ASP A 101 13.43 -7.26 7.84
C ASP A 101 14.57 -8.12 8.35
N LYS A 102 15.57 -7.50 8.99
CA LYS A 102 16.76 -8.21 9.50
C LYS A 102 16.45 -9.08 10.73
N ASN A 103 15.45 -8.69 11.51
CA ASN A 103 15.00 -9.44 12.68
C ASN A 103 14.10 -10.61 12.28
N PHE A 104 13.45 -10.54 11.11
CA PHE A 104 12.51 -11.53 10.61
C PHE A 104 12.71 -11.78 9.09
N PRO A 105 13.77 -12.51 8.69
CA PRO A 105 14.15 -12.67 7.29
C PRO A 105 13.12 -13.43 6.45
N ASP A 106 12.21 -14.18 7.08
CA ASP A 106 11.17 -14.97 6.41
C ASP A 106 9.88 -14.17 6.13
N ILE A 107 9.83 -12.87 6.44
CA ILE A 107 8.69 -12.02 6.08
C ILE A 107 8.69 -11.81 4.57
N ALA A 108 7.89 -12.63 3.89
CA ALA A 108 7.51 -12.41 2.50
C ALA A 108 6.35 -11.41 2.43
N ASN A 109 6.50 -10.35 1.63
CA ASN A 109 5.37 -9.48 1.33
C ASN A 109 4.43 -10.14 0.32
N GLY A 110 3.14 -10.13 0.65
CA GLY A 110 2.10 -10.66 -0.21
C GLY A 110 1.94 -9.83 -1.50
N PRO A 111 1.48 -10.44 -2.61
CA PRO A 111 1.17 -9.70 -3.81
C PRO A 111 -0.06 -8.83 -3.56
N PHE A 112 0.02 -7.55 -3.91
CA PHE A 112 -1.12 -6.67 -3.71
C PHE A 112 -1.71 -6.09 -5.00
N SER A 113 -1.17 -6.34 -6.21
CA SER A 113 -1.65 -5.67 -7.43
C SER A 113 -2.96 -6.20 -8.02
N GLY A 114 -3.82 -5.29 -8.51
CA GLY A 114 -5.08 -5.62 -9.20
C GLY A 114 -6.07 -6.44 -8.37
N ALA A 115 -5.94 -6.42 -7.05
CA ALA A 115 -6.64 -7.31 -6.15
C ALA A 115 -7.86 -6.62 -5.55
N SER A 116 -9.02 -7.27 -5.61
CA SER A 116 -10.22 -6.84 -4.88
C SER A 116 -9.94 -6.68 -3.38
N VAL A 117 -8.96 -7.41 -2.86
CA VAL A 117 -8.43 -7.27 -1.49
C VAL A 117 -7.93 -5.86 -1.17
N ALA A 118 -7.35 -5.12 -2.13
CA ALA A 118 -6.95 -3.73 -1.92
C ALA A 118 -8.17 -2.86 -1.58
N PHE A 119 -9.27 -3.02 -2.33
CA PHE A 119 -10.53 -2.36 -1.99
C PHE A 119 -11.04 -2.79 -0.61
N PHE A 120 -10.90 -4.07 -0.26
CA PHE A 120 -11.43 -4.57 1.02
C PHE A 120 -10.77 -3.92 2.23
N TYR A 121 -9.45 -3.72 2.19
CA TYR A 121 -8.72 -3.01 3.24
C TYR A 121 -8.97 -1.50 3.22
N LEU A 122 -9.20 -0.89 2.05
CA LEU A 122 -9.54 0.53 1.97
C LEU A 122 -10.98 0.80 2.46
N ALA A 123 -11.91 -0.11 2.19
CA ALA A 123 -13.34 0.07 2.46
C ALA A 123 -13.68 -0.05 3.96
N THR A 124 -13.01 -0.93 4.71
CA THR A 124 -13.31 -1.18 6.13
C THR A 124 -12.06 -1.59 6.92
N PRO A 125 -12.04 -1.40 8.26
CA PRO A 125 -11.11 -2.07 9.17
C PRO A 125 -11.05 -3.59 8.96
N ARG A 126 -9.85 -4.11 8.67
CA ARG A 126 -9.60 -5.56 8.52
C ARG A 126 -8.30 -5.94 9.17
N ARG A 127 -8.29 -7.12 9.82
CA ARG A 127 -7.04 -7.71 10.30
C ARG A 127 -6.11 -7.95 9.12
N TRP A 128 -4.88 -7.47 9.26
CA TRP A 128 -3.82 -7.74 8.31
C TRP A 128 -3.06 -9.02 8.70
N VAL A 129 -2.14 -9.47 7.86
CA VAL A 129 -1.30 -10.66 8.13
C VAL A 129 -0.42 -10.48 9.38
N ILE A 130 -0.26 -9.22 9.81
CA ILE A 130 0.53 -8.83 10.97
C ILE A 130 -0.38 -8.88 12.21
N PRO A 131 -0.21 -9.88 13.10
CA PRO A 131 -1.18 -10.18 14.14
C PRO A 131 -1.28 -9.11 15.23
N THR A 132 -0.28 -8.24 15.36
CA THR A 132 -0.24 -7.18 16.38
C THR A 132 -1.01 -5.93 16.00
N LEU A 133 -1.38 -5.76 14.72
CA LEU A 133 -2.19 -4.63 14.29
C LEU A 133 -3.68 -4.92 14.49
N SER A 134 -4.37 -3.98 15.13
CA SER A 134 -5.83 -3.97 15.12
C SER A 134 -6.37 -3.75 13.70
N PRO A 135 -7.62 -4.14 13.41
CA PRO A 135 -8.26 -3.85 12.12
C PRO A 135 -8.22 -2.35 11.74
N GLU A 136 -8.39 -1.47 12.72
CA GLU A 136 -8.42 -0.01 12.57
C GLU A 136 -7.02 0.51 12.24
N GLN A 137 -6.01 0.03 12.97
CA GLN A 137 -4.61 0.35 12.72
C GLN A 137 -4.16 -0.10 11.33
N ALA A 138 -4.55 -1.31 10.91
CA ALA A 138 -4.28 -1.81 9.56
C ALA A 138 -4.95 -0.95 8.49
N ASN A 139 -6.22 -0.55 8.68
CA ASN A 139 -6.92 0.33 7.75
C ASN A 139 -6.30 1.74 7.69
N GLN A 140 -5.89 2.31 8.83
CA GLN A 140 -5.17 3.57 8.88
C GLN A 140 -3.86 3.50 8.08
N LEU A 141 -3.07 2.45 8.28
CA LEU A 141 -1.83 2.23 7.54
C LEU A 141 -2.09 2.10 6.04
N VAL A 142 -2.97 1.18 5.63
CA VAL A 142 -3.27 0.90 4.21
C VAL A 142 -3.88 2.11 3.50
N SER A 143 -4.79 2.85 4.16
CA SER A 143 -5.42 4.03 3.57
C SER A 143 -4.45 5.17 3.26
N SER A 144 -3.29 5.20 3.92
CA SER A 144 -2.26 6.18 3.60
C SER A 144 -1.36 5.77 2.42
N MET A 145 -1.28 4.48 2.10
CA MET A 145 -0.37 3.98 1.09
C MET A 145 -0.89 4.24 -0.33
N GLY A 146 -0.31 5.22 -1.03
CA GLY A 146 -0.65 5.52 -2.42
C GLY A 146 -0.60 4.31 -3.36
N GLY A 147 0.33 3.38 -3.11
CA GLY A 147 0.43 2.13 -3.86
C GLY A 147 -0.80 1.23 -3.74
N VAL A 148 -1.60 1.31 -2.67
CA VAL A 148 -2.82 0.50 -2.50
C VAL A 148 -3.91 0.90 -3.49
N TYR A 149 -4.02 2.19 -3.76
CA TYR A 149 -4.97 2.70 -4.74
C TYR A 149 -4.59 2.29 -6.18
N TRP A 150 -3.29 2.20 -6.48
CA TRP A 150 -2.78 1.67 -7.77
C TRP A 150 -3.19 0.23 -8.05
N MET A 151 -3.65 -0.46 -7.02
CA MET A 151 -3.98 -1.88 -7.09
C MET A 151 -5.48 -2.15 -7.05
N LEU A 152 -6.30 -1.11 -7.01
CA LEU A 152 -7.75 -1.23 -7.19
C LEU A 152 -8.07 -1.82 -8.56
N ASN A 153 -9.22 -2.49 -8.67
CA ASN A 153 -9.67 -3.03 -9.95
C ASN A 153 -9.87 -1.89 -10.95
N SER A 154 -9.21 -1.98 -12.10
CA SER A 154 -9.33 -1.01 -13.19
C SER A 154 -10.26 -1.53 -14.29
N GLN A 155 -11.05 -0.62 -14.87
CA GLN A 155 -11.91 -0.90 -16.03
C GLN A 155 -11.12 -1.30 -17.29
N ASN A 156 -9.80 -1.04 -17.33
CA ASN A 156 -8.93 -1.46 -18.43
C ASN A 156 -8.64 -2.97 -18.42
N ILE A 157 -8.89 -3.65 -17.29
CA ILE A 157 -8.58 -5.07 -17.07
C ILE A 157 -9.85 -5.85 -16.74
N PHE A 158 -10.73 -5.29 -15.92
CA PHE A 158 -11.93 -5.96 -15.41
C PHE A 158 -13.20 -5.41 -16.06
N ASP A 159 -14.23 -6.25 -16.14
CA ASP A 159 -15.58 -5.82 -16.55
C ASP A 159 -16.05 -4.67 -15.62
N PRO A 160 -16.45 -3.51 -16.17
CA PRO A 160 -16.93 -2.38 -15.37
C PRO A 160 -18.08 -2.72 -14.40
N ASP A 161 -18.92 -3.70 -14.77
CA ASP A 161 -20.08 -4.15 -13.97
C ASP A 161 -19.73 -5.31 -13.02
N MET A 162 -18.49 -5.80 -13.02
CA MET A 162 -18.05 -6.85 -12.09
C MET A 162 -18.23 -6.38 -10.64
N PRO A 163 -18.99 -7.12 -9.80
CA PRO A 163 -19.15 -6.76 -8.40
C PRO A 163 -17.83 -6.98 -7.64
N VAL A 164 -17.43 -5.97 -6.89
CA VAL A 164 -16.28 -6.00 -5.97
C VAL A 164 -16.77 -6.08 -4.53
N ALA A 165 -17.91 -5.46 -4.22
CA ALA A 165 -18.54 -5.63 -2.93
C ALA A 165 -20.07 -5.52 -2.98
N LYS A 166 -20.73 -6.13 -2.00
CA LYS A 166 -22.17 -6.02 -1.75
C LYS A 166 -22.42 -5.52 -0.35
N ILE A 167 -23.32 -4.56 -0.21
CA ILE A 167 -23.86 -4.13 1.08
C ILE A 167 -25.22 -4.79 1.23
N VAL A 168 -25.40 -5.53 2.33
CA VAL A 168 -26.64 -6.26 2.62
C VAL A 168 -27.14 -5.93 4.02
N LYS A 169 -28.45 -5.94 4.19
CA LYS A 169 -29.11 -5.92 5.50
C LYS A 169 -29.63 -7.32 5.82
N ARG A 170 -29.40 -7.81 7.04
CA ARG A 170 -30.07 -9.04 7.52
C ARG A 170 -31.45 -8.68 8.05
N LYS A 171 -32.46 -9.46 7.71
CA LYS A 171 -33.79 -9.31 8.29
C LYS A 171 -33.84 -10.06 9.62
N ASP A 172 -34.12 -9.38 10.73
CA ASP A 172 -34.55 -9.90 12.04
C ASP A 172 -34.10 -11.34 12.38
N ASN A 173 -32.82 -11.54 12.75
CA ASN A 173 -32.27 -12.86 13.13
C ASN A 173 -32.49 -14.01 12.12
N SER A 174 -32.89 -13.71 10.88
CA SER A 174 -33.06 -14.67 9.81
C SER A 174 -31.80 -14.77 8.94
N THR A 175 -31.74 -15.82 8.11
CA THR A 175 -30.74 -15.94 7.05
C THR A 175 -31.11 -15.14 5.80
N ASP A 176 -32.27 -14.47 5.79
CA ASP A 176 -32.71 -13.67 4.66
C ASP A 176 -31.97 -12.33 4.64
N GLU A 177 -31.45 -12.01 3.46
CA GLU A 177 -30.64 -10.83 3.24
C GLU A 177 -31.28 -9.96 2.16
N GLU A 178 -31.36 -8.67 2.46
CA GLU A 178 -31.76 -7.65 1.50
C GLU A 178 -30.51 -7.00 0.93
N LEU A 179 -30.35 -7.06 -0.39
CA LEU A 179 -29.30 -6.35 -1.08
C LEU A 179 -29.62 -4.86 -1.09
N LEU A 180 -28.78 -4.07 -0.44
CA LEU A 180 -28.91 -2.62 -0.41
C LEU A 180 -28.18 -1.96 -1.57
N GLU A 181 -26.94 -2.40 -1.83
CA GLU A 181 -26.06 -1.77 -2.82
C GLU A 181 -25.03 -2.74 -3.39
N ILE A 182 -24.65 -2.51 -4.65
CA ILE A 182 -23.53 -3.20 -5.31
C ILE A 182 -22.44 -2.18 -5.64
N ILE A 183 -21.26 -2.40 -5.08
CA ILE A 183 -20.04 -1.72 -5.48
C ILE A 183 -19.34 -2.60 -6.52
N SER A 184 -19.22 -2.07 -7.71
CA SER A 184 -18.61 -2.64 -8.90
C SER A 184 -17.35 -1.87 -9.28
N VAL A 185 -16.60 -2.37 -10.25
CA VAL A 185 -15.36 -1.73 -10.76
C VAL A 185 -15.61 -0.28 -11.18
N LYS A 186 -16.72 0.02 -11.85
CA LYS A 186 -17.03 1.38 -12.33
C LYS A 186 -17.39 2.40 -11.25
N ASN A 187 -17.80 1.96 -10.05
CA ASN A 187 -18.22 2.84 -8.97
C ASN A 187 -17.45 2.61 -7.67
N LEU A 188 -16.23 2.05 -7.71
CA LEU A 188 -15.39 1.87 -6.51
C LEU A 188 -15.19 3.16 -5.72
N SER A 189 -14.98 4.27 -6.42
CA SER A 189 -14.77 5.60 -5.80
C SER A 189 -16.01 6.12 -5.05
N TRP A 190 -17.21 5.63 -5.38
CA TRP A 190 -18.43 5.94 -4.64
C TRP A 190 -18.33 5.51 -3.16
N ALA A 191 -17.62 4.42 -2.87
CA ALA A 191 -17.41 3.97 -1.50
C ALA A 191 -16.68 5.01 -0.63
N PHE A 192 -15.86 5.87 -1.24
CA PHE A 192 -15.12 6.94 -0.54
C PHE A 192 -15.93 8.23 -0.45
N SER A 193 -16.72 8.57 -1.47
CA SER A 193 -17.60 9.75 -1.41
C SER A 193 -18.75 9.55 -0.42
N SER A 194 -19.39 8.37 -0.42
CA SER A 194 -20.52 8.01 0.47
C SER A 194 -20.17 7.98 1.95
N THR A 195 -18.88 7.82 2.28
CA THR A 195 -18.37 7.74 3.67
C THR A 195 -17.55 8.97 4.06
N ASN A 196 -17.66 10.06 3.30
CA ASN A 196 -16.98 11.33 3.56
C ASN A 196 -15.45 11.21 3.68
N ARG A 197 -14.84 10.51 2.72
CA ARG A 197 -13.39 10.24 2.64
C ARG A 197 -12.75 10.96 1.43
N PRO A 198 -12.65 12.30 1.45
CA PRO A 198 -12.25 13.09 0.28
C PRO A 198 -10.81 12.81 -0.18
N SER A 199 -9.88 12.54 0.73
CA SER A 199 -8.49 12.22 0.38
C SER A 199 -8.38 10.91 -0.39
N GLN A 200 -9.10 9.87 0.05
CA GLN A 200 -9.16 8.57 -0.63
C GLN A 200 -9.83 8.68 -2.01
N LEU A 201 -10.90 9.47 -2.09
CA LEU A 201 -11.57 9.75 -3.36
C LEU A 201 -10.62 10.42 -4.35
N ALA A 202 -9.95 11.49 -3.94
CA ALA A 202 -9.01 12.24 -4.78
C ALA A 202 -7.81 11.37 -5.21
N ALA A 203 -7.22 10.60 -4.29
CA ALA A 203 -6.14 9.66 -4.61
C ALA A 203 -6.58 8.60 -5.64
N THR A 204 -7.78 8.04 -5.48
CA THR A 204 -8.35 7.07 -6.43
C THR A 204 -8.53 7.68 -7.82
N GLN A 205 -9.13 8.87 -7.90
CA GLN A 205 -9.38 9.56 -9.17
C GLN A 205 -8.08 9.94 -9.90
N ASN A 206 -7.05 10.37 -9.17
CA ASN A 206 -5.74 10.64 -9.76
C ASN A 206 -5.16 9.36 -10.39
N ILE A 207 -5.20 8.25 -9.66
CA ILE A 207 -4.63 6.99 -10.15
C ILE A 207 -5.41 6.44 -11.34
N GLU A 208 -6.74 6.52 -11.32
CA GLU A 208 -7.58 6.18 -12.48
C GLU A 208 -7.17 6.99 -13.71
N LYS A 209 -6.95 8.30 -13.55
CA LYS A 209 -6.47 9.17 -14.63
C LYS A 209 -5.12 8.68 -15.17
N GLN A 210 -4.14 8.42 -14.29
CA GLN A 210 -2.80 7.99 -14.70
C GLN A 210 -2.81 6.62 -15.41
N ILE A 211 -3.62 5.67 -14.92
CA ILE A 211 -3.78 4.34 -15.55
C ILE A 211 -4.38 4.48 -16.96
N ASN A 212 -5.36 5.36 -17.14
CA ASN A 212 -6.01 5.58 -18.44
C ASN A 212 -5.10 6.29 -19.46
N GLU A 213 -4.10 7.03 -18.99
CA GLU A 213 -3.12 7.72 -19.82
C GLU A 213 -1.87 6.86 -20.11
N MET A 214 -1.78 5.63 -19.56
CA MET A 214 -0.58 4.80 -19.65
C MET A 214 -0.40 4.19 -21.06
N PRO A 215 0.73 4.46 -21.74
CA PRO A 215 0.98 3.92 -23.07
C PRO A 215 1.45 2.46 -23.03
N ASN A 216 1.35 1.76 -24.17
CA ASN A 216 2.00 0.47 -24.35
C ASN A 216 3.53 0.65 -24.22
N PRO A 217 4.25 -0.23 -23.50
CA PRO A 217 5.69 -0.11 -23.30
C PRO A 217 6.53 -0.20 -24.59
N CYS A 218 5.97 -0.65 -25.72
CA CYS A 218 6.64 -0.69 -27.03
C CYS A 218 7.99 -1.44 -27.05
N VAL A 219 8.19 -2.38 -26.11
CA VAL A 219 9.35 -3.27 -26.02
C VAL A 219 8.89 -4.71 -25.86
N PRO A 220 9.72 -5.71 -26.24
CA PRO A 220 9.42 -7.11 -25.97
C PRO A 220 9.12 -7.31 -24.49
N THR A 221 7.94 -7.85 -24.19
CA THR A 221 7.46 -8.03 -22.82
C THR A 221 7.15 -9.51 -22.58
N PHE A 222 7.70 -10.05 -21.50
CA PHE A 222 7.35 -11.39 -21.01
C PHE A 222 6.44 -11.23 -19.80
N ILE A 223 5.18 -11.66 -19.93
CA ILE A 223 4.19 -11.57 -18.84
C ILE A 223 4.09 -12.93 -18.16
N MET A 224 4.37 -12.97 -16.86
CA MET A 224 4.19 -14.15 -16.01
C MET A 224 3.17 -13.83 -14.93
N TYR A 225 2.20 -14.71 -14.71
CA TYR A 225 1.21 -14.59 -13.65
C TYR A 225 0.89 -15.96 -13.05
N GLY A 226 0.62 -15.99 -11.74
CA GLY A 226 0.12 -17.18 -11.05
C GLY A 226 -1.35 -17.40 -11.34
N SER A 227 -1.77 -18.66 -11.50
CA SER A 227 -3.17 -19.05 -11.70
C SER A 227 -3.49 -20.35 -10.97
N GLY A 228 -4.78 -20.66 -10.81
CA GLY A 228 -5.24 -21.88 -10.14
C GLY A 228 -5.34 -21.81 -8.62
N ILE A 229 -5.07 -20.64 -8.03
CA ILE A 229 -5.31 -20.37 -6.60
C ILE A 229 -6.61 -19.58 -6.46
N ASP A 230 -7.50 -20.07 -5.59
CA ASP A 230 -8.73 -19.35 -5.28
C ASP A 230 -8.40 -18.02 -4.61
N THR A 231 -8.89 -16.93 -5.18
CA THR A 231 -8.56 -15.56 -4.80
C THR A 231 -9.85 -14.80 -4.58
N SER A 232 -9.97 -14.11 -3.44
CA SER A 232 -11.17 -13.34 -3.11
C SER A 232 -11.45 -12.26 -4.16
N LYS A 233 -12.63 -12.32 -4.78
CA LYS A 233 -13.08 -11.39 -5.83
C LYS A 233 -14.15 -10.41 -5.37
N GLU A 234 -14.92 -10.79 -4.36
CA GLU A 234 -16.07 -10.04 -3.86
C GLU A 234 -16.06 -10.04 -2.34
N ALA A 235 -16.36 -8.88 -1.73
CA ALA A 235 -16.62 -8.76 -0.31
C ALA A 235 -18.12 -8.53 -0.04
N LYS A 236 -18.56 -8.99 1.13
CA LYS A 236 -19.93 -8.77 1.61
C LYS A 236 -19.89 -8.01 2.93
N TYR A 237 -20.59 -6.90 2.98
CA TYR A 237 -20.69 -6.01 4.13
C TYR A 237 -22.12 -6.04 4.66
N PHE A 238 -22.25 -6.13 5.98
CA PHE A 238 -23.55 -6.08 6.64
C PHE A 238 -23.77 -4.66 7.15
N GLU A 239 -24.92 -4.08 6.85
CA GLU A 239 -25.39 -2.88 7.55
C GLU A 239 -25.64 -3.27 9.01
N GLU A 240 -24.90 -2.68 9.94
CA GLU A 240 -25.21 -2.82 11.37
C GLU A 240 -26.50 -2.06 11.63
N GLU A 241 -27.49 -2.73 12.21
CA GLU A 241 -28.61 -2.00 12.81
C GLU A 241 -28.00 -1.16 13.94
N GLU A 242 -28.26 0.15 13.97
CA GLU A 242 -28.00 0.97 15.15
C GLU A 242 -28.80 0.36 16.30
N GLU A 243 -28.24 -0.63 17.00
CA GLU A 243 -28.78 -1.09 18.27
C GLU A 243 -28.84 0.14 19.15
N ASN A 244 -30.08 0.52 19.52
CA ASN A 244 -30.41 1.64 20.40
C ASN A 244 -29.28 1.91 21.39
N ASN A 245 -28.48 2.94 21.11
CA ASN A 245 -27.57 3.55 22.07
C ASN A 245 -28.43 4.21 23.16
N GLU A 246 -29.04 3.41 24.03
CA GLU A 246 -29.38 3.86 25.38
C GLU A 246 -28.04 4.15 26.06
N GLU A 247 -27.68 5.43 26.08
CA GLU A 247 -26.60 5.96 26.91
C GLU A 247 -26.86 5.57 28.38
N ILE A 248 -26.28 4.46 28.84
CA ILE A 248 -26.12 4.21 30.26
C ILE A 248 -24.86 4.94 30.69
N TYR A 249 -25.03 6.21 31.07
CA TYR A 249 -24.08 6.89 31.94
C TYR A 249 -24.10 6.16 33.30
N VAL A 250 -22.96 5.59 33.71
CA VAL A 250 -22.66 5.31 35.12
C VAL A 250 -21.58 6.27 35.58
#